data_AF-A0A3A5JCM0-F1
#
_entry.id   AF-A0A3A5JCM0-F1
#
_cell.length_a   1.000
_cell.length_b   1.000
_cell.length_c   1.000
_cell.angle_alpha   90.00
_cell.angle_beta   90.00
_cell.angle_gamma   90.00
#
_symmetry.space_group_name_H-M   'P 1'
#
loop_
_entity.id
_entity.type
_entity.pdbx_description
1 polymer ?
#
loop_
_entity_poly.entity_id
_entity_poly.type
_entity_poly.pdbx_seq_one_letter_code
_entity_poly.pdbx_strand_id
1 'polypeptide(L)'
;MTSPVGNFRDLTRALEAGSALPDHVVVWLHDGCARFYAGEVSSLDIALGIRGQGINLPVNQYAWQTRDMELAAAYQHIEGRSERARLQELRRQIRAFGSRTWPRVRAYSEPPDRLTPLQVHLFRAFQVGQHIPESVSRLRDVVRSNRPYS
;
A
#
# COMPACT_ATOMS: atom_id res chain seq x y z
N MET A 1 16.49 4.32 -2.71
CA MET A 1 15.72 5.58 -2.69
C MET A 1 14.29 5.28 -2.27
N THR A 2 13.80 5.95 -1.25
CA THR A 2 12.40 5.87 -0.81
C THR A 2 11.49 6.46 -1.88
N SER A 3 10.38 5.80 -2.20
CA SER A 3 9.41 6.32 -3.17
C SER A 3 8.83 7.66 -2.69
N PRO A 4 8.41 8.57 -3.60
CA PRO A 4 7.73 9.82 -3.23
C PRO A 4 6.55 9.62 -2.27
N VAL A 5 5.76 8.56 -2.45
CA VAL A 5 4.66 8.21 -1.52
C VAL A 5 5.17 7.83 -0.14
N GLY A 6 6.28 7.11 -0.06
CA GLY A 6 6.93 6.79 1.21
C GLY A 6 7.36 8.07 1.94
N ASN A 7 7.98 9.01 1.22
CA ASN A 7 8.39 10.29 1.78
C ASN A 7 7.19 11.11 2.27
N PHE A 8 6.09 11.16 1.52
CA PHE A 8 4.86 11.84 1.96
C PHE A 8 4.25 11.20 3.21
N ARG A 9 4.18 9.88 3.28
CA ARG A 9 3.67 9.18 4.46
C ARG A 9 4.53 9.48 5.70
N ASP A 10 5.85 9.44 5.54
CA ASP A 10 6.78 9.73 6.63
C ASP A 10 6.69 11.19 7.08
N LEU A 11 6.55 12.12 6.12
CA LEU A 11 6.30 13.54 6.36
C LEU A 11 5.01 13.74 7.17
N THR A 12 3.88 13.22 6.70
CA THR A 12 2.58 13.36 7.37
C THR A 12 2.64 12.79 8.79
N ARG A 13 3.20 11.58 8.96
CA ARG A 13 3.32 10.93 10.27
C ARG A 13 4.15 11.76 11.25
N ALA A 14 5.28 12.30 10.80
CA ALA A 14 6.16 13.11 11.65
C ALA A 14 5.48 14.44 12.05
N LEU A 15 4.76 15.07 11.12
CA LEU A 15 4.00 16.30 11.39
C LEU A 15 2.85 16.06 12.37
N GLU A 16 2.09 14.97 12.21
CA GLU A 16 0.99 14.61 13.11
C GLU A 16 1.47 14.26 14.52
N ALA A 17 2.62 13.59 14.63
CA ALA A 17 3.24 13.25 15.90
C ALA A 17 3.98 14.43 16.57
N GLY A 18 4.16 15.55 15.86
CA GLY A 18 4.99 16.67 16.32
C GLY A 18 6.48 16.30 16.49
N SER A 19 6.95 15.28 15.77
CA SER A 19 8.32 14.77 15.86
C SER A 19 9.24 15.40 14.80
N ALA A 20 10.55 15.27 14.99
CA ALA A 20 11.51 15.63 13.96
C ALA A 20 11.26 14.86 12.65
N LEU A 21 11.48 15.52 11.51
CA LEU A 21 11.37 14.88 10.19
C LEU A 21 12.55 13.90 9.99
N PRO A 22 12.32 12.71 9.42
CA PRO A 22 13.42 11.81 9.05
C PRO A 22 14.37 12.45 8.03
N ASP A 23 15.67 12.19 8.15
CA ASP A 23 16.72 12.80 7.29
C ASP A 23 16.43 12.63 5.80
N HIS A 24 15.94 11.45 5.37
CA HIS A 24 15.63 11.21 3.96
C HIS A 24 14.48 12.08 3.44
N VAL A 25 13.52 12.43 4.31
CA VAL A 25 12.41 13.34 3.97
C VAL A 25 12.94 14.77 3.88
N VAL A 26 13.81 15.18 4.80
CA VAL A 26 14.45 16.51 4.80
C VAL A 26 15.25 16.72 3.53
N VAL A 27 16.15 15.78 3.19
CA VAL A 27 16.96 15.86 1.95
C VAL A 27 16.07 15.90 0.73
N TRP A 28 15.06 15.02 0.64
CA TRP A 28 14.14 14.98 -0.50
C TRP A 28 13.36 16.29 -0.68
N LEU A 29 12.84 16.89 0.40
CA LEU A 29 12.13 18.16 0.36
C LEU A 29 13.07 19.31 -0.02
N HIS A 30 14.25 19.36 0.60
CA HIS A 30 15.24 20.39 0.33
C HIS A 30 15.65 20.38 -1.14
N ASP A 31 16.06 19.23 -1.67
CA ASP A 31 16.55 19.11 -3.04
C ASP A 31 15.43 19.39 -4.06
N GLY A 32 14.20 18.94 -3.77
CA GLY A 32 13.03 19.27 -4.59
C GLY A 32 12.77 20.77 -4.66
N CYS A 33 12.77 21.44 -3.50
CA CYS A 33 12.58 22.90 -3.44
C CYS A 33 13.74 23.64 -4.13
N ALA A 34 14.98 23.25 -3.90
CA ALA A 34 16.16 23.88 -4.50
C ALA A 34 16.11 23.84 -6.03
N ARG A 35 15.81 22.68 -6.61
CA ARG A 35 15.67 22.51 -8.07
C ARG A 35 14.55 23.35 -8.65
N PHE A 36 13.42 23.46 -7.94
CA PHE A 36 12.30 24.30 -8.36
C PHE A 36 12.68 25.79 -8.31
N TYR A 37 13.30 26.26 -7.24
CA TYR A 37 13.75 27.65 -7.11
C TYR A 37 14.82 28.02 -8.13
N ALA A 38 15.71 27.09 -8.49
CA ALA A 38 16.71 27.27 -9.53
C ALA A 38 16.12 27.30 -10.96
N GLY A 39 14.82 26.99 -11.13
CA GLY A 39 14.17 26.92 -12.43
C GLY A 39 14.56 25.71 -13.28
N GLU A 40 15.21 24.70 -12.70
CA GLU A 40 15.61 23.47 -13.40
C GLU A 40 14.39 22.62 -13.84
N VAL A 41 13.28 22.78 -13.13
CA VAL A 41 12.02 22.08 -13.36
C VAL A 41 10.87 23.07 -13.34
N SER A 42 9.87 22.83 -14.18
CA SER A 42 8.74 23.75 -14.37
C SER A 42 7.72 23.73 -13.23
N SER A 43 7.78 22.73 -12.35
CA SER A 43 6.82 22.59 -11.26
C SER A 43 7.37 21.76 -10.09
N LEU A 44 6.86 22.05 -8.89
CA LEU A 44 7.28 21.39 -7.66
C LEU A 44 6.89 19.89 -7.63
N ASP A 45 5.79 19.50 -8.26
CA ASP A 45 5.40 18.08 -8.37
C ASP A 45 6.38 17.27 -9.22
N ILE A 46 6.98 17.86 -10.25
CA ILE A 46 8.09 17.25 -11.00
C ILE A 46 9.36 17.23 -10.15
N ALA A 47 9.66 18.33 -9.45
CA ALA A 47 10.84 18.45 -8.59
C ALA A 47 10.88 17.37 -7.50
N LEU A 48 9.74 17.12 -6.86
CA LEU A 48 9.55 16.13 -5.80
C LEU A 48 9.35 14.69 -6.34
N GLY A 49 9.36 14.50 -7.67
CA GLY A 49 9.18 13.19 -8.31
C GLY A 49 7.76 12.64 -8.22
N ILE A 50 6.78 13.49 -7.96
CA ILE A 50 5.35 13.17 -7.85
C ILE A 50 4.76 12.92 -9.24
N ARG A 51 5.23 13.69 -10.24
CA ARG A 51 4.86 13.55 -11.64
C ARG A 51 6.10 13.49 -12.52
N GLY A 52 5.98 12.82 -13.66
CA GLY A 52 7.05 12.66 -14.64
C GLY A 52 6.75 11.52 -15.60
N GLN A 53 7.46 11.49 -16.71
CA GLN A 53 7.34 10.41 -17.69
C GLN A 53 7.74 9.07 -17.05
N GLY A 54 6.87 8.06 -17.13
CA GLY A 54 7.09 6.75 -16.51
C GLY A 54 6.85 6.69 -15.00
N ILE A 55 6.46 7.80 -14.35
CA ILE A 55 6.11 7.80 -12.93
C ILE A 55 4.64 7.41 -12.77
N ASN A 56 4.38 6.33 -12.04
CA ASN A 56 3.03 5.97 -11.62
C ASN A 56 2.48 7.07 -10.71
N LEU A 57 1.25 7.53 -10.95
CA LEU A 57 0.63 8.55 -10.12
C LEU A 57 0.70 8.16 -8.64
N PRO A 58 1.01 9.09 -7.72
CA PRO A 58 1.13 8.80 -6.29
C PRO A 58 -0.11 8.14 -5.70
N VAL A 59 -1.29 8.51 -6.20
CA VAL A 59 -2.56 7.86 -5.82
C VAL A 59 -2.55 6.36 -6.11
N ASN A 60 -2.00 5.93 -7.25
CA ASN A 60 -1.90 4.51 -7.61
C ASN A 60 -0.83 3.80 -6.78
N GLN A 61 0.30 4.47 -6.52
CA GLN A 61 1.36 3.92 -5.66
C GLN A 61 0.85 3.72 -4.22
N TYR A 62 0.17 4.73 -3.66
CA TYR A 62 -0.48 4.65 -2.36
C TYR A 62 -1.52 3.53 -2.35
N ALA A 63 -2.36 3.47 -3.38
CA ALA A 63 -3.36 2.43 -3.53
C ALA A 63 -2.73 1.01 -3.56
N TRP A 64 -1.63 0.81 -4.29
CA TRP A 64 -0.91 -0.46 -4.27
C TRP A 64 -0.30 -0.78 -2.92
N GLN A 65 0.32 0.20 -2.25
CA GLN A 65 0.90 0.00 -0.92
C GLN A 65 -0.17 -0.38 0.11
N THR A 66 -1.30 0.34 0.13
CA THR A 66 -2.44 0.04 1.01
C THR A 66 -3.01 -1.34 0.73
N ARG A 67 -3.22 -1.70 -0.55
CA ARG A 67 -3.64 -3.06 -0.93
C ARG A 67 -2.65 -4.10 -0.39
N ASP A 68 -1.36 -3.90 -0.62
CA ASP A 68 -0.33 -4.88 -0.27
C ASP A 68 -0.17 -5.05 1.25
N MET A 69 -0.29 -3.96 2.00
CA MET A 69 -0.35 -3.97 3.47
C MET A 69 -1.54 -4.77 3.99
N GLU A 70 -2.74 -4.52 3.46
CA GLU A 70 -3.97 -5.22 3.88
C GLU A 70 -3.93 -6.71 3.50
N LEU A 71 -3.37 -7.07 2.35
CA LEU A 71 -3.15 -8.47 1.98
C LEU A 71 -2.13 -9.17 2.90
N ALA A 72 -1.08 -8.46 3.31
CA ALA A 72 -0.12 -8.98 4.28
C ALA A 72 -0.75 -9.15 5.68
N ALA A 73 -1.62 -8.24 6.11
CA ALA A 73 -2.39 -8.38 7.34
C ALA A 73 -3.37 -9.57 7.27
N ALA A 74 -4.11 -9.72 6.17
CA ALA A 74 -4.99 -10.87 5.94
C ALA A 74 -4.22 -12.20 6.02
N TYR A 75 -2.99 -12.25 5.50
CA TYR A 75 -2.13 -13.44 5.57
C TYR A 75 -1.77 -13.86 7.01
N GLN A 76 -1.71 -12.92 7.96
CA GLN A 76 -1.42 -13.23 9.36
C GLN A 76 -2.53 -14.04 10.03
N HIS A 77 -3.77 -13.93 9.55
CA HIS A 77 -4.91 -14.70 10.06
C HIS A 77 -5.01 -16.13 9.48
N ILE A 78 -4.09 -16.51 8.60
CA ILE A 78 -4.11 -17.82 7.95
C ILE A 78 -3.13 -18.76 8.63
N GLU A 79 -3.66 -19.82 9.22
CA GLU A 79 -2.89 -20.92 9.79
C GLU A 79 -2.46 -21.93 8.71
N GLY A 80 -1.34 -22.62 8.93
CA GLY A 80 -0.91 -23.67 8.03
C GLY A 80 0.51 -24.18 8.31
N ARG A 81 0.77 -25.43 7.91
CA ARG A 81 2.04 -26.14 8.18
C ARG A 81 3.24 -25.60 7.39
N SER A 82 3.01 -24.80 6.35
CA SER A 82 4.09 -24.20 5.54
C SER A 82 3.65 -22.87 4.92
N GLU A 83 4.63 -22.00 4.60
CA GLU A 83 4.38 -20.73 3.90
C GLU A 83 3.63 -20.95 2.57
N ARG A 84 3.99 -22.00 1.82
CA ARG A 84 3.31 -22.35 0.56
C ARG A 84 1.84 -22.71 0.79
N ALA A 85 1.52 -23.50 1.83
CA ALA A 85 0.15 -23.86 2.16
C ALA A 85 -0.68 -22.62 2.56
N ARG A 86 -0.11 -21.75 3.40
CA ARG A 86 -0.74 -20.49 3.81
C ARG A 86 -1.00 -19.55 2.63
N LEU A 87 -0.06 -19.43 1.68
CA LEU A 87 -0.25 -18.61 0.47
C LEU A 87 -1.32 -19.17 -0.47
N GLN A 88 -1.42 -20.50 -0.60
CA GLN A 88 -2.50 -21.13 -1.37
C GLN A 88 -3.86 -20.89 -0.73
N GLU A 89 -3.92 -20.98 0.60
CA GLU A 89 -5.13 -20.67 1.35
C GLU A 89 -5.52 -19.19 1.20
N LEU A 90 -4.56 -18.26 1.28
CA LEU A 90 -4.81 -16.83 1.02
C LEU A 90 -5.43 -16.61 -0.35
N ARG A 91 -4.84 -17.21 -1.38
CA ARG A 91 -5.36 -17.15 -2.75
C ARG A 91 -6.79 -17.67 -2.84
N ARG A 92 -7.10 -18.78 -2.16
CA ARG A 92 -8.45 -19.35 -2.09
C ARG A 92 -9.43 -18.37 -1.44
N GLN A 93 -9.05 -17.76 -0.32
CA GLN A 93 -9.85 -16.77 0.40
C GLN A 93 -10.10 -15.51 -0.43
N ILE A 94 -9.08 -14.97 -1.08
CA ILE A 94 -9.20 -13.81 -2.00
C ILE A 94 -10.24 -14.09 -3.08
N ARG A 95 -10.16 -15.27 -3.73
CA ARG A 95 -11.10 -15.66 -4.80
C ARG A 95 -12.53 -15.83 -4.29
N ALA A 96 -12.70 -16.51 -3.16
CA ALA A 96 -14.01 -16.70 -2.54
C ALA A 96 -14.62 -15.35 -2.13
N PHE A 97 -13.83 -14.46 -1.54
CA PHE A 97 -14.25 -13.13 -1.15
C PHE A 97 -14.65 -12.30 -2.38
N GLY A 98 -13.78 -12.21 -3.38
CA GLY A 98 -14.00 -11.42 -4.61
C GLY A 98 -15.23 -11.87 -5.41
N SER A 99 -15.49 -13.18 -5.46
CA SER A 99 -16.64 -13.71 -6.22
C SER A 99 -17.97 -13.69 -5.46
N ARG A 100 -17.96 -13.90 -4.14
CA ARG A 100 -19.21 -14.11 -3.37
C ARG A 100 -19.55 -12.97 -2.42
N THR A 101 -18.54 -12.35 -1.82
CA THR A 101 -18.73 -11.38 -0.74
C THR A 101 -18.63 -9.95 -1.26
N TRP A 102 -17.57 -9.65 -2.01
CA TRP A 102 -17.28 -8.31 -2.52
C TRP A 102 -18.46 -7.65 -3.27
N PRO A 103 -19.17 -8.31 -4.20
CA PRO A 103 -20.30 -7.68 -4.90
C PRO A 103 -21.41 -7.19 -3.97
N ARG A 104 -21.56 -7.81 -2.80
CA ARG A 104 -22.60 -7.48 -1.81
C ARG A 104 -22.19 -6.39 -0.83
N VAL A 105 -20.88 -6.21 -0.63
CA VAL A 105 -20.34 -5.27 0.39
C VAL A 105 -19.62 -4.09 -0.23
N ARG A 106 -19.37 -4.05 -1.55
CA ARG A 106 -18.61 -2.98 -2.22
C ARG A 106 -19.17 -1.56 -2.06
N ALA A 107 -20.45 -1.42 -1.72
CA ALA A 107 -21.11 -0.13 -1.56
C ALA A 107 -20.92 0.47 -0.16
N TYR A 108 -20.41 -0.31 0.80
CA TYR A 108 -20.19 0.16 2.15
C TYR A 108 -18.87 0.97 2.20
N SER A 109 -18.86 2.05 2.97
CA SER A 109 -17.64 2.81 3.27
C SER A 109 -16.73 2.09 4.26
N GLU A 110 -17.32 1.28 5.14
CA GLU A 110 -16.66 0.54 6.20
C GLU A 110 -17.00 -0.96 6.14
N PRO A 111 -16.10 -1.85 6.61
CA PRO A 111 -16.36 -3.28 6.62
C PRO A 111 -17.55 -3.61 7.56
N PRO A 112 -18.57 -4.36 7.10
CA PRO A 112 -19.66 -4.78 7.97
C PRO A 112 -19.21 -5.66 9.14
N ASP A 113 -19.81 -5.49 10.32
CA ASP A 113 -19.44 -6.19 11.58
C ASP A 113 -19.45 -7.73 11.49
N ARG A 114 -20.23 -8.29 10.57
CA ARG A 114 -20.32 -9.74 10.34
C ARG A 114 -19.09 -10.33 9.63
N LEU A 115 -18.19 -9.50 9.10
CA LEU A 115 -16.99 -9.98 8.42
C LEU A 115 -15.97 -10.50 9.45
N THR A 116 -15.34 -11.63 9.14
CA THR A 116 -14.24 -12.13 9.97
C THR A 116 -13.03 -11.17 9.89
N PRO A 117 -12.09 -11.18 10.85
CA PRO A 117 -10.90 -10.32 10.79
C PRO A 117 -10.12 -10.43 9.47
N LEU A 118 -9.97 -11.65 8.94
CA LEU A 118 -9.39 -11.88 7.61
C LEU A 118 -10.19 -11.17 6.51
N GLN A 119 -11.52 -11.28 6.53
CA GLN A 119 -12.39 -10.67 5.54
C GLN A 119 -12.43 -9.15 5.65
N VAL A 120 -12.24 -8.57 6.84
CA VAL A 120 -12.09 -7.12 7.04
C VAL A 120 -10.86 -6.60 6.28
N HIS A 121 -9.73 -7.29 6.38
CA HIS A 121 -8.53 -6.93 5.62
C HIS A 121 -8.73 -7.12 4.11
N LEU A 122 -9.38 -8.21 3.68
CA LEU A 122 -9.72 -8.38 2.26
C LEU A 122 -10.67 -7.29 1.76
N PHE A 123 -11.65 -6.87 2.57
CA PHE A 123 -12.54 -5.75 2.23
C PHE A 123 -11.74 -4.48 1.95
N ARG A 124 -10.84 -4.10 2.86
CA ARG A 124 -9.99 -2.92 2.71
C ARG A 124 -9.09 -3.02 1.49
N ALA A 125 -8.49 -4.19 1.23
CA ALA A 125 -7.68 -4.42 0.04
C ALA A 125 -8.46 -4.24 -1.27
N PHE A 126 -9.70 -4.75 -1.35
CA PHE A 126 -10.56 -4.61 -2.53
C PHE A 126 -11.12 -3.19 -2.70
N GLN A 127 -11.42 -2.49 -1.60
CA GLN A 127 -11.98 -1.13 -1.61
C GLN A 127 -11.06 -0.12 -2.28
N VAL A 128 -9.74 -0.36 -2.24
CA VAL A 128 -8.74 0.49 -2.88
C VAL A 128 -8.86 0.47 -4.42
N GLY A 129 -9.61 -0.46 -5.00
CA GLY A 129 -9.93 -0.49 -6.43
C GLY A 129 -8.79 -0.95 -7.34
N GLN A 130 -7.66 -1.37 -6.78
CA GLN A 130 -6.53 -1.91 -7.52
C GLN A 130 -6.73 -3.40 -7.82
N HIS A 131 -6.15 -3.87 -8.93
CA HIS A 131 -6.16 -5.29 -9.26
C HIS A 131 -5.53 -6.12 -8.12
N ILE A 132 -6.25 -7.15 -7.67
CA ILE A 132 -5.80 -8.03 -6.59
C ILE A 132 -4.93 -9.16 -7.17
N PRO A 133 -3.70 -9.36 -6.68
CA PRO A 133 -2.82 -10.42 -7.18
C PRO A 133 -3.41 -11.81 -6.92
N GLU A 134 -3.61 -12.59 -7.99
CA GLU A 134 -4.09 -13.96 -7.88
C GLU A 134 -2.98 -15.02 -7.91
N SER A 135 -1.76 -14.66 -8.32
CA SER A 135 -0.66 -15.61 -8.41
C SER A 135 0.01 -15.80 -7.05
N VAL A 136 0.33 -17.05 -6.71
CA VAL A 136 1.01 -17.37 -5.45
C VAL A 136 2.38 -16.72 -5.36
N SER A 137 3.08 -16.56 -6.50
CA SER A 137 4.37 -15.86 -6.54
C SER A 137 4.20 -14.40 -6.15
N ARG A 138 3.22 -13.69 -6.73
CA ARG A 138 3.02 -12.27 -6.42
C ARG A 138 2.54 -12.06 -4.99
N LEU A 139 1.67 -12.93 -4.48
CA LEU A 139 1.25 -12.91 -3.08
C LEU A 139 2.44 -13.11 -2.13
N ARG A 140 3.40 -13.97 -2.48
CA ARG A 140 4.63 -14.13 -1.71
C ARG A 140 5.43 -12.84 -1.66
N ASP A 141 5.60 -12.17 -2.80
CA ASP A 141 6.35 -10.90 -2.86
C ASP A 141 5.70 -9.84 -1.97
N VAL A 142 4.36 -9.72 -2.05
CA VAL A 142 3.57 -8.80 -1.21
C VAL A 142 3.77 -9.09 0.28
N VAL A 143 3.60 -10.34 0.70
CA VAL A 143 3.72 -10.74 2.11
C VAL A 143 5.15 -10.52 2.62
N ARG A 144 6.18 -10.84 1.83
CA ARG A 144 7.58 -10.69 2.25
C ARG A 144 8.01 -9.23 2.32
N SER A 145 7.54 -8.39 1.39
CA SER A 145 7.87 -6.96 1.36
C SER A 145 7.24 -6.17 2.50
N ASN A 146 6.18 -6.72 3.12
CA ASN A 146 5.42 -6.08 4.21
C ASN A 146 5.55 -6.82 5.55
N ARG A 147 6.54 -7.72 5.71
CA ARG A 147 6.83 -8.26 7.04
C ARG A 147 7.41 -7.14 7.91
N PRO A 148 6.85 -6.87 9.09
CA PRO A 148 7.58 -6.09 10.07
C PRO A 148 8.91 -6.80 10.33
N TYR A 149 10.02 -6.08 10.24
CA TYR A 149 11.33 -6.59 10.65
C TYR A 149 11.15 -7.19 12.05
N SER A 150 11.27 -8.51 12.13
CA SER A 150 11.18 -9.28 13.38
C SER A 150 12.55 -9.33 14.02
#